data_AF-A0A1G1EJ73-F1
#
_entry.id   AF-A0A1G1EJ73-F1
#
_cell.length_a   1.000
_cell.length_b   1.000
_cell.length_c   1.000
_cell.angle_alpha   90.00
_cell.angle_beta   90.00
_cell.angle_gamma   90.00
#
_symmetry.space_group_name_H-M   'P 1'
#
loop_
_entity.id
_entity.type
_entity.pdbx_description
1 polymer ?
#
loop_
_entity_poly.entity_id
_entity_poly.type
_entity_poly.pdbx_seq_one_letter_code
_entity_poly.pdbx_strand_id
1 'polypeptide(L)'
;MKNKAGISVALLVITYAVFHFVMFPIFSPKEPGWILNRYVCFLIMVGVIIGYNVILKLKPPMFLNATTVWLTGYYFYDSVLAPHIPFTLLVTYMMLWSIGTFLYITQDPVTFKEFRRPIVLMLVGEYKLARIIILGGLPFLVGFVTYNAMLPKFEEPVELRTVHPAPPATTKVHGKMYTLETATNPFRIDEQDKYKDSFPFLDADKQEYMKYVTEGGTIFFQNCHYCHGDQLNGLGMFSHVFNPTPANFVDPGTIAMLRESFLFWRVSKGGPGLPNEST
;
A
#
# COMPACT_ATOMS: atom_id res chain seq x y z
N MET A 1 18.05 -30.55 33.25
CA MET A 1 17.57 -29.21 32.81
C MET A 1 17.01 -29.19 31.38
N LYS A 2 17.61 -29.88 30.39
CA LYS A 2 17.16 -29.83 28.97
C LYS A 2 15.67 -30.15 28.72
N ASN A 3 15.07 -31.06 29.49
CA ASN A 3 13.68 -31.48 29.25
C ASN A 3 12.63 -30.46 29.75
N LYS A 4 12.88 -29.73 30.85
CA LYS A 4 11.87 -28.86 31.49
C LYS A 4 11.56 -27.60 30.68
N ALA A 5 12.56 -27.01 30.03
CA ALA A 5 12.35 -25.84 29.17
C ALA A 5 11.55 -26.21 27.91
N GLY A 6 11.84 -27.35 27.28
CA GLY A 6 11.08 -27.87 26.15
C GLY A 6 9.62 -28.17 26.52
N ILE A 7 9.40 -28.81 27.68
CA ILE A 7 8.05 -29.05 28.22
C ILE A 7 7.32 -27.73 28.48
N SER A 8 7.99 -26.72 29.03
CA SER A 8 7.39 -25.41 29.27
C SER A 8 6.96 -24.71 27.98
N VAL A 9 7.78 -24.75 26.93
CA VAL A 9 7.42 -24.21 25.61
C VAL A 9 6.25 -24.98 25.01
N ALA A 10 6.28 -26.31 25.04
CA ALA A 10 5.20 -27.14 24.49
C ALA A 10 3.86 -26.86 25.20
N LEU A 11 3.86 -26.82 26.53
CA LEU A 11 2.66 -26.48 27.31
C LEU A 11 2.15 -25.08 26.99
N LEU A 12 3.04 -24.10 26.83
CA LEU A 12 2.65 -22.74 26.45
C LEU A 12 1.98 -22.72 25.08
N VAL A 13 2.61 -23.31 24.06
CA VAL A 13 2.08 -23.34 22.69
C VAL A 13 0.74 -24.07 22.63
N ILE A 14 0.62 -25.22 23.31
CA ILE A 14 -0.63 -25.98 23.38
C ILE A 14 -1.71 -25.16 24.08
N THR A 15 -1.38 -24.51 25.19
CA THR A 15 -2.35 -23.67 25.91
C THR A 15 -2.87 -22.56 25.01
N TYR A 16 -1.98 -21.79 24.38
CA TYR A 16 -2.37 -20.74 23.44
C TYR A 16 -3.24 -21.27 22.30
N ALA A 17 -2.87 -22.40 21.69
CA ALA A 17 -3.63 -23.00 20.59
C ALA A 17 -5.03 -23.45 21.04
N VAL A 18 -5.14 -24.17 22.16
CA VAL A 18 -6.43 -24.60 22.72
C VAL A 18 -7.29 -23.39 23.07
N PHE A 19 -6.70 -22.36 23.68
CA PHE A 19 -7.45 -21.16 24.02
C PHE A 19 -7.93 -20.41 22.78
N HIS A 20 -7.08 -20.21 21.76
CA HIS A 20 -7.45 -19.43 20.58
C HIS A 20 -8.41 -20.17 19.65
N PHE A 21 -8.21 -21.47 19.41
CA PHE A 21 -9.00 -22.23 18.44
C PHE A 21 -10.24 -22.89 19.03
N VAL A 22 -10.23 -23.23 20.33
CA VAL A 22 -11.35 -23.94 20.97
C VAL A 22 -12.13 -22.99 21.86
N MET A 23 -11.49 -22.38 22.86
CA MET A 23 -12.22 -21.62 23.88
C MET A 23 -12.69 -20.25 23.37
N PHE A 24 -11.82 -19.49 22.72
CA PHE A 24 -12.06 -18.11 22.32
C PHE A 24 -13.26 -17.93 21.36
N PRO A 25 -13.49 -18.80 20.35
CA PRO A 25 -14.65 -18.71 19.47
C PRO A 25 -15.97 -19.06 20.16
N ILE A 26 -15.95 -19.91 21.21
CA ILE A 26 -17.17 -20.26 21.97
C ILE A 26 -17.72 -19.02 22.69
N PHE A 27 -16.85 -18.09 23.09
CA PHE A 27 -17.21 -16.90 23.86
C PHE A 27 -17.23 -15.61 23.01
N SER A 28 -17.06 -15.72 21.69
CA SER A 28 -17.08 -14.61 20.72
C SER A 28 -18.00 -14.97 19.53
N PRO A 29 -19.20 -14.37 19.33
CA PRO A 29 -19.77 -13.17 19.94
C PRO A 29 -21.01 -13.50 20.79
N LYS A 30 -20.83 -13.73 22.08
CA LYS A 30 -21.92 -13.73 23.06
C LYS A 30 -21.44 -13.04 24.32
N GLU A 31 -21.85 -11.81 24.55
CA GLU A 31 -21.76 -11.22 25.89
C GLU A 31 -23.14 -10.82 26.39
N PRO A 32 -23.70 -11.64 27.29
CA PRO A 32 -24.54 -11.11 28.36
C PRO A 32 -24.33 -11.88 29.68
N GLY A 33 -23.10 -12.11 30.13
CA GLY A 33 -22.85 -12.83 31.39
C GLY A 33 -21.60 -12.37 32.14
N TRP A 34 -21.72 -12.14 33.46
CA TRP A 34 -20.61 -11.78 34.34
C TRP A 34 -19.58 -12.90 34.55
N ILE A 35 -19.99 -14.16 34.37
CA ILE A 35 -19.18 -15.34 34.72
C ILE A 35 -18.49 -15.94 33.49
N LEU A 36 -19.10 -15.86 32.31
CA LEU A 36 -18.64 -16.55 31.11
C LEU A 36 -18.46 -15.56 29.96
N ASN A 37 -17.33 -14.85 30.01
CA ASN A 37 -16.95 -13.78 29.09
C ASN A 37 -15.49 -14.03 28.60
N ARG A 38 -15.14 -13.52 27.40
CA ARG A 38 -13.78 -13.52 26.84
C ARG A 38 -12.70 -13.09 27.84
N TYR A 39 -12.97 -12.10 28.70
CA TYR A 39 -12.00 -11.63 29.70
C TYR A 39 -11.75 -12.68 30.79
N VAL A 40 -12.80 -13.37 31.26
CA VAL A 40 -12.68 -14.45 32.23
C VAL A 40 -11.89 -15.62 31.63
N CYS A 41 -12.16 -15.95 30.36
CA CYS A 41 -11.44 -17.01 29.66
C CYS A 41 -9.95 -16.68 29.53
N PHE A 42 -9.61 -15.42 29.23
CA PHE A 42 -8.23 -14.96 29.22
C PHE A 42 -7.56 -15.09 30.60
N LEU A 43 -8.25 -14.71 31.68
CA LEU A 43 -7.70 -14.88 33.03
C LEU A 43 -7.49 -16.35 33.40
N ILE A 44 -8.40 -17.25 32.97
CA ILE A 44 -8.22 -18.70 33.14
C ILE A 44 -6.98 -19.17 32.36
N MET A 45 -6.77 -18.70 31.13
CA MET A 45 -5.56 -19.03 30.35
C MET A 45 -4.29 -18.66 31.10
N VAL A 46 -4.23 -17.42 31.61
CA VAL A 46 -3.09 -16.94 32.40
C VAL A 46 -2.91 -17.79 33.66
N GLY A 47 -4.01 -18.10 34.36
CA GLY A 47 -4.00 -18.97 35.53
C GLY A 47 -3.48 -20.39 35.23
N VAL A 48 -3.85 -20.97 34.09
CA VAL A 48 -3.35 -22.29 33.64
C VAL A 48 -1.85 -22.25 33.35
N ILE A 49 -1.37 -21.21 32.66
CA ILE A 49 0.07 -21.03 32.37
C ILE A 49 0.86 -20.91 33.68
N ILE A 50 0.38 -20.14 34.64
CA ILE A 50 1.00 -20.02 35.97
C ILE A 50 0.93 -21.37 36.71
N GLY A 51 -0.21 -22.03 36.67
CA GLY A 51 -0.45 -23.33 37.28
C GLY A 51 0.54 -24.39 36.82
N TYR A 52 0.79 -24.51 35.51
CA TYR A 52 1.82 -25.41 34.98
C TYR A 52 3.20 -25.12 35.56
N ASN A 53 3.58 -23.85 35.63
CA ASN A 53 4.89 -23.46 36.16
C ASN A 53 5.07 -23.81 37.64
N VAL A 54 4.03 -23.61 38.45
CA VAL A 54 4.04 -23.89 39.89
C VAL A 54 3.93 -25.39 40.18
N ILE A 55 2.93 -26.07 39.62
CA ILE A 55 2.63 -27.50 39.89
C ILE A 55 3.77 -28.39 39.39
N LEU A 56 4.23 -28.19 38.15
CA LEU A 56 5.26 -29.03 37.53
C LEU A 56 6.69 -28.58 37.87
N LYS A 57 6.83 -27.49 38.66
CA LYS A 57 8.13 -26.92 39.08
C LYS A 57 9.11 -26.80 37.89
N LEU A 58 8.62 -26.21 36.80
CA LEU A 58 9.32 -26.17 35.51
C LEU A 58 10.53 -25.22 35.56
N LYS A 59 10.48 -24.16 36.38
CA LYS A 59 11.50 -23.11 36.50
C LYS A 59 12.07 -22.72 35.13
N PRO A 60 11.23 -22.25 34.19
CA PRO A 60 11.68 -21.84 32.87
C PRO A 60 12.72 -20.70 32.98
N PRO A 61 13.68 -20.63 32.03
CA PRO A 61 14.62 -19.51 31.95
C PRO A 61 13.86 -18.18 31.84
N MET A 62 14.46 -17.12 32.40
CA MET A 62 13.86 -15.79 32.43
C MET A 62 13.47 -15.28 31.03
N PHE A 63 14.23 -15.64 29.99
CA PHE A 63 13.89 -15.36 28.60
C PHE A 63 12.49 -15.87 28.20
N LEU A 64 12.15 -17.12 28.54
CA LEU A 64 10.83 -17.69 28.20
C LEU A 64 9.71 -17.03 29.00
N ASN A 65 9.95 -16.67 30.26
CA ASN A 65 8.97 -15.94 31.07
C ASN A 65 8.68 -14.56 30.47
N ALA A 66 9.73 -13.82 30.10
CA ALA A 66 9.61 -12.52 29.43
C ALA A 66 8.82 -12.62 28.13
N THR A 67 9.16 -13.59 27.27
CA THR A 67 8.43 -13.84 26.02
C THR A 67 6.97 -14.20 26.27
N THR A 68 6.70 -15.02 27.28
CA THR A 68 5.33 -15.42 27.66
C THR A 68 4.52 -14.19 28.07
N VAL A 69 5.04 -13.36 28.97
CA VAL A 69 4.37 -12.13 29.43
C VAL A 69 4.12 -11.17 28.27
N TRP A 70 5.09 -11.01 27.38
CA TRP A 70 4.97 -10.13 26.23
C TRP A 70 3.91 -10.62 25.23
N LEU A 71 3.93 -11.91 24.86
CA LEU A 71 2.93 -12.53 23.97
C LEU A 71 1.53 -12.51 24.58
N THR A 72 1.43 -12.64 25.90
CA THR A 72 0.14 -12.57 26.62
C THR A 72 -0.46 -11.18 26.55
N GLY A 73 0.36 -10.13 26.70
CA GLY A 73 -0.05 -8.75 26.51
C GLY A 73 -0.51 -8.49 25.07
N TYR A 74 0.27 -8.92 24.08
CA TYR A 74 -0.10 -8.79 22.67
C TYR A 74 -1.43 -9.47 22.36
N TYR A 75 -1.60 -10.72 22.78
CA TYR A 75 -2.83 -11.48 22.59
C TYR A 75 -4.05 -10.80 23.25
N PHE A 76 -3.86 -10.22 24.43
CA PHE A 76 -4.91 -9.48 25.10
C PHE A 76 -5.40 -8.29 24.28
N TYR A 77 -4.48 -7.43 23.81
CA TYR A 77 -4.84 -6.22 23.08
C TYR A 77 -5.36 -6.48 21.67
N ASP A 78 -4.82 -7.48 20.98
CA ASP A 78 -5.17 -7.80 19.60
C ASP A 78 -6.47 -8.60 19.49
N SER A 79 -6.58 -9.67 20.29
CA SER A 79 -7.67 -10.65 20.17
C SER A 79 -8.73 -10.50 21.26
N VAL A 80 -8.34 -10.27 22.52
CA VAL A 80 -9.30 -10.30 23.65
C VAL A 80 -10.06 -8.98 23.81
N LEU A 81 -9.38 -7.84 23.67
CA LEU A 81 -9.98 -6.53 23.90
C LEU A 81 -10.99 -6.20 22.79
N ALA A 82 -12.22 -5.85 23.18
CA ALA A 82 -13.29 -5.49 22.26
C ALA A 82 -13.80 -4.07 22.57
N PRO A 83 -14.06 -3.22 21.54
CA PRO A 83 -13.85 -3.45 20.11
C PRO A 83 -12.35 -3.53 19.75
N HIS A 84 -12.04 -4.08 18.57
CA HIS A 84 -10.65 -4.17 18.10
C HIS A 84 -10.03 -2.76 18.04
N ILE A 85 -8.90 -2.60 18.71
CA ILE A 85 -8.28 -1.28 18.86
C ILE A 85 -7.57 -0.86 17.56
N PRO A 86 -7.59 0.43 17.21
CA PRO A 86 -6.78 0.96 16.13
C PRO A 86 -5.29 0.64 16.30
N PHE A 87 -4.59 0.39 15.18
CA PHE A 87 -3.17 0.02 15.17
C PHE A 87 -2.28 0.99 15.99
N THR A 88 -2.51 2.30 15.88
CA THR A 88 -1.74 3.29 16.64
C THR A 88 -1.83 3.07 18.15
N LEU A 89 -3.03 2.78 18.68
CA LEU A 89 -3.22 2.51 20.11
C LEU A 89 -2.60 1.18 20.53
N LEU A 90 -2.71 0.15 19.69
CA LEU A 90 -2.03 -1.13 19.91
C LEU A 90 -0.52 -0.93 20.05
N VAL A 91 0.10 -0.16 19.15
CA VAL A 91 1.53 0.16 19.21
C VAL A 91 1.89 0.89 20.49
N THR A 92 1.12 1.92 20.89
CA THR A 92 1.39 2.68 22.12
C THR A 92 1.28 1.79 23.37
N TYR A 93 0.24 0.96 23.48
CA TYR A 93 0.08 0.07 24.63
C TYR A 93 1.15 -1.02 24.67
N MET A 94 1.47 -1.63 23.53
CA MET A 94 2.54 -2.62 23.44
C MET A 94 3.92 -2.02 23.73
N MET A 95 4.16 -0.75 23.40
CA MET A 95 5.37 -0.03 23.81
C MET A 95 5.47 0.06 25.34
N LEU A 96 4.42 0.53 26.02
CA LEU A 96 4.39 0.61 27.48
C LEU A 96 4.53 -0.76 28.14
N TRP A 97 3.84 -1.78 27.61
CA TRP A 97 3.94 -3.17 28.07
C TRP A 97 5.37 -3.72 27.93
N SER A 98 6.02 -3.41 26.82
CA SER A 98 7.42 -3.79 26.56
C SER A 98 8.37 -3.10 27.53
N ILE A 99 8.18 -1.80 27.80
CA ILE A 99 8.97 -1.06 28.79
C ILE A 99 8.81 -1.68 30.18
N GLY A 100 7.58 -1.95 30.62
CA GLY A 100 7.33 -2.58 31.93
C GLY A 100 7.96 -3.96 32.05
N THR A 101 7.80 -4.79 31.01
CA THR A 101 8.43 -6.12 30.94
C THR A 101 9.95 -6.02 31.00
N PHE A 102 10.53 -5.08 30.25
CA PHE A 102 11.97 -4.86 30.23
C PHE A 102 12.50 -4.36 31.58
N LEU A 103 11.84 -3.37 32.19
CA LEU A 103 12.19 -2.84 33.51
C LEU A 103 12.22 -3.97 34.56
N TYR A 104 11.21 -4.85 34.54
CA TYR A 104 11.18 -6.02 35.43
C TYR A 104 12.38 -6.95 35.24
N ILE A 105 12.81 -7.16 33.99
CA ILE A 105 13.96 -8.03 33.68
C ILE A 105 15.28 -7.36 34.07
N THR A 106 15.38 -6.04 33.93
CA THR A 106 16.62 -5.29 34.16
C THR A 106 16.85 -4.84 35.60
N GLN A 107 15.82 -4.87 36.45
CA GLN A 107 15.92 -4.37 37.84
C GLN A 107 16.95 -5.13 38.70
N ASP A 108 17.27 -6.39 38.36
CA ASP A 108 18.18 -7.25 39.12
C ASP A 108 19.27 -7.85 38.20
N PRO A 109 20.56 -7.77 38.56
CA PRO A 109 21.66 -8.28 37.74
C PRO A 109 21.59 -9.79 37.46
N VAL A 110 21.09 -10.59 38.41
CA VAL A 110 20.97 -12.05 38.26
C VAL A 110 19.90 -12.38 37.24
N THR A 111 18.74 -11.74 37.35
CA THR A 111 17.60 -11.82 36.42
C THR A 111 18.02 -11.43 35.01
N PHE A 112 18.73 -10.30 34.86
CA PHE A 112 19.20 -9.83 33.57
C PHE A 112 20.25 -10.75 32.95
N LYS A 113 21.13 -11.36 33.77
CA LYS A 113 22.10 -12.36 33.31
C LYS A 113 21.40 -13.63 32.81
N GLU A 114 20.42 -14.14 33.54
CA GLU A 114 19.63 -15.31 33.12
C GLU A 114 18.81 -15.03 31.86
N PHE A 115 18.28 -13.81 31.69
CA PHE A 115 17.58 -13.41 30.47
C PHE A 115 18.48 -13.41 29.24
N ARG A 116 19.70 -12.85 29.35
CA ARG A 116 20.64 -12.79 28.22
C ARG A 116 21.37 -14.09 27.95
N ARG A 117 21.47 -14.98 28.93
CA ARG A 117 22.18 -16.27 28.83
C ARG A 117 21.91 -17.04 27.54
N PRO A 118 20.65 -17.32 27.12
CA PRO A 118 20.41 -18.05 25.88
C PRO A 118 20.95 -17.33 24.63
N ILE A 119 20.87 -16.00 24.59
CA ILE A 119 21.36 -15.17 23.48
C ILE A 119 22.90 -15.25 23.42
N VAL A 120 23.56 -15.08 24.56
CA VAL A 120 25.03 -15.16 24.65
C VAL A 120 25.52 -16.55 24.28
N LEU A 121 24.89 -17.61 24.78
CA LEU A 121 25.24 -18.99 24.42
C LEU A 121 25.07 -19.27 22.92
N MET A 122 24.04 -18.72 22.30
CA MET A 122 23.85 -18.81 20.85
C MET A 122 24.97 -18.08 20.10
N LEU A 123 25.34 -16.87 20.50
CA LEU A 123 26.42 -16.09 19.86
C LEU A 123 27.81 -16.71 20.04
N VAL A 124 28.13 -17.21 21.24
CA VAL A 124 29.40 -17.88 21.53
C VAL A 124 29.52 -19.22 20.80
N GLY A 125 28.40 -19.80 20.34
CA GLY A 125 28.39 -21.02 19.53
C GLY A 125 28.12 -22.32 20.30
N GLU A 126 27.66 -22.22 21.55
CA GLU A 126 27.17 -23.36 22.34
C GLU A 126 25.90 -23.97 21.71
N TYR A 127 25.08 -23.13 21.07
CA TYR A 127 23.93 -23.56 20.28
C TYR A 127 24.21 -23.45 18.76
N LYS A 128 25.11 -24.31 18.25
CA LYS A 128 25.57 -24.29 16.85
C LYS A 128 24.45 -24.21 15.82
N LEU A 129 23.42 -25.07 15.95
CA LEU A 129 22.30 -25.10 15.02
C LEU A 129 21.49 -23.80 15.06
N ALA A 130 21.15 -23.31 16.25
CA ALA A 130 20.42 -22.06 16.42
C ALA A 130 21.22 -20.85 15.88
N ARG A 131 22.54 -20.85 16.06
CA ARG A 131 23.43 -19.81 15.52
C ARG A 131 23.40 -19.77 13.99
N ILE A 132 23.53 -20.93 13.34
CA ILE A 132 23.49 -21.01 11.87
C ILE A 132 22.13 -20.56 11.34
N ILE A 133 21.04 -21.03 11.94
CA ILE A 133 19.69 -20.66 11.51
C ILE A 133 19.44 -19.16 11.68
N ILE A 134 19.76 -18.59 12.84
CA ILE A 134 19.48 -17.18 13.14
C ILE A 134 20.40 -16.25 12.33
N LEU A 135 21.72 -16.48 12.35
CA LEU A 135 22.67 -15.60 11.64
C LEU A 135 22.59 -15.76 10.12
N GLY A 136 22.23 -16.94 9.62
CA GLY A 136 21.95 -17.17 8.20
C GLY A 136 20.61 -16.58 7.79
N GLY A 137 19.54 -16.84 8.56
CA GLY A 137 18.18 -16.42 8.23
C GLY A 137 17.92 -14.93 8.38
N LEU A 138 18.61 -14.24 9.29
CA LEU A 138 18.39 -12.81 9.55
C LEU A 138 18.65 -11.93 8.30
N PRO A 139 19.79 -12.04 7.59
CA PRO A 139 19.99 -11.33 6.32
C PRO A 139 18.92 -11.63 5.26
N PHE A 140 18.51 -12.89 5.12
CA PHE A 140 17.45 -13.26 4.16
C PHE A 140 16.11 -12.64 4.52
N LEU A 141 15.74 -12.66 5.81
CA LEU A 141 14.51 -12.05 6.30
C LEU A 141 14.52 -10.54 6.05
N VAL A 142 15.61 -9.86 6.40
CA VAL A 142 15.75 -8.42 6.16
C VAL A 142 15.65 -8.12 4.67
N GLY A 143 16.39 -8.86 3.83
CA GLY A 143 16.32 -8.70 2.38
C GLY A 143 14.91 -8.91 1.81
N PHE A 144 14.20 -9.94 2.27
CA PHE A 144 12.83 -10.22 1.84
C PHE A 144 11.83 -9.13 2.26
N VAL A 145 11.91 -8.66 3.50
CA VAL A 145 11.06 -7.57 3.99
C VAL A 145 11.34 -6.28 3.21
N THR A 146 12.61 -5.93 3.02
CA THR A 146 13.00 -4.76 2.24
C THR A 146 12.53 -4.86 0.79
N TYR A 147 12.69 -6.02 0.15
CA TYR A 147 12.21 -6.25 -1.21
C TYR A 147 10.70 -6.00 -1.32
N ASN A 148 9.89 -6.60 -0.44
CA ASN A 148 8.44 -6.43 -0.49
C ASN A 148 7.99 -5.00 -0.15
N ALA A 149 8.73 -4.29 0.72
CA ALA A 149 8.44 -2.91 1.06
C ALA A 149 8.81 -1.94 -0.08
N MET A 150 9.84 -2.26 -0.87
CA MET A 150 10.31 -1.42 -1.98
C MET A 150 9.68 -1.80 -3.32
N LEU A 151 9.00 -2.94 -3.42
CA LEU A 151 8.33 -3.36 -4.65
C LEU A 151 7.22 -2.34 -5.00
N PRO A 152 7.31 -1.65 -6.15
CA PRO A 152 6.30 -0.67 -6.55
C PRO A 152 4.94 -1.35 -6.69
N LYS A 153 3.92 -0.79 -6.03
CA LYS A 153 2.53 -1.18 -6.20
C LYS A 153 1.84 -0.15 -7.10
N PHE A 154 1.36 -0.61 -8.25
CA PHE A 154 0.53 0.20 -9.13
C PHE A 154 -0.92 -0.03 -8.72
N GLU A 155 -1.33 0.59 -7.61
CA GLU A 155 -2.74 0.63 -7.23
C GLU A 155 -3.48 1.63 -8.12
N GLU A 156 -4.70 1.29 -8.51
CA GLU A 156 -5.55 2.19 -9.29
C GLU A 156 -5.83 3.45 -8.47
N PRO A 157 -5.70 4.66 -9.05
CA PRO A 157 -6.05 5.88 -8.33
C PRO A 157 -7.47 5.80 -7.79
N VAL A 158 -7.62 5.92 -6.46
CA VAL A 158 -8.94 5.90 -5.79
C VAL A 158 -9.73 7.17 -6.11
N GLU A 159 -9.04 8.23 -6.53
CA GLU A 159 -9.68 9.45 -6.99
C GLU A 159 -10.34 9.22 -8.36
N LEU A 160 -11.62 9.60 -8.47
CA LEU A 160 -12.30 9.68 -9.75
C LEU A 160 -11.51 10.63 -10.64
N ARG A 161 -10.73 10.07 -11.57
CA ARG A 161 -10.03 10.85 -12.58
C ARG A 161 -11.04 11.75 -13.30
N THR A 162 -10.80 13.05 -13.27
CA THR A 162 -11.58 13.97 -14.10
C THR A 162 -11.03 13.91 -15.52
N VAL A 163 -11.76 13.26 -16.43
CA VAL A 163 -11.33 13.07 -17.82
C VAL A 163 -11.14 14.42 -18.54
N HIS A 164 -11.88 15.44 -18.11
CA HIS A 164 -11.82 16.81 -18.60
C HIS A 164 -11.68 17.79 -17.42
N PRO A 165 -10.46 18.04 -16.91
CA PRO A 165 -10.24 19.08 -15.91
C PRO A 165 -10.65 20.45 -16.46
N ALA A 166 -10.96 21.39 -15.58
CA ALA A 166 -11.16 22.78 -15.99
C ALA A 166 -9.83 23.35 -16.56
N PRO A 167 -9.83 23.92 -17.78
CA PRO A 167 -8.63 24.53 -18.32
C PRO A 167 -8.26 25.79 -17.53
N PRO A 168 -6.96 26.10 -17.38
CA PRO A 168 -6.54 27.36 -16.78
C PRO A 168 -6.91 28.54 -17.69
N ALA A 169 -7.07 29.75 -17.13
CA ALA A 169 -7.36 30.95 -17.92
C ALA A 169 -6.25 31.24 -18.96
N THR A 170 -4.99 30.99 -18.60
CA THR A 170 -3.83 31.15 -19.48
C THR A 170 -2.86 29.98 -19.40
N THR A 171 -2.10 29.75 -20.46
CA THR A 171 -1.03 28.74 -20.51
C THR A 171 0.22 29.27 -21.19
N LYS A 172 1.39 28.92 -20.65
CA LYS A 172 2.70 29.24 -21.24
C LYS A 172 3.18 28.09 -22.11
N VAL A 173 3.40 28.32 -23.40
CA VAL A 173 3.92 27.33 -24.35
C VAL A 173 5.09 27.96 -25.09
N HIS A 174 6.26 27.32 -25.04
CA HIS A 174 7.51 27.80 -25.64
C HIS A 174 7.85 29.29 -25.36
N GLY A 175 7.62 29.74 -24.12
CA GLY A 175 7.91 31.11 -23.71
C GLY A 175 6.80 32.13 -23.98
N LYS A 176 5.78 31.79 -24.78
CA LYS A 176 4.63 32.66 -25.10
C LYS A 176 3.41 32.30 -24.24
N MET A 177 2.68 33.33 -23.80
CA MET A 177 1.44 33.19 -23.04
C MET A 177 0.24 33.16 -24.00
N TYR A 178 -0.68 32.23 -23.77
CA TYR A 178 -1.93 32.08 -24.51
C TYR A 178 -3.12 32.12 -23.55
N THR A 179 -4.15 32.89 -23.88
CA THR A 179 -5.44 32.92 -23.15
C THR A 179 -6.36 31.87 -23.77
N LEU A 180 -6.67 30.79 -23.04
CA LEU A 180 -7.34 29.61 -23.63
C LEU A 180 -8.79 29.86 -24.04
N GLU A 181 -9.46 30.83 -23.40
CA GLU A 181 -10.84 31.19 -23.73
C GLU A 181 -10.96 31.87 -25.09
N THR A 182 -10.00 32.73 -25.45
CA THR A 182 -10.00 33.53 -26.67
C THR A 182 -9.05 33.01 -27.75
N ALA A 183 -8.24 32.00 -27.45
CA ALA A 183 -7.32 31.40 -28.41
C ALA A 183 -8.08 30.71 -29.55
N THR A 184 -7.80 31.14 -30.78
CA THR A 184 -8.30 30.54 -32.01
C THR A 184 -7.18 29.82 -32.75
N ASN A 185 -7.54 28.85 -33.59
CA ASN A 185 -6.59 28.12 -34.41
C ASN A 185 -6.22 28.94 -35.66
N PRO A 186 -4.95 29.34 -35.82
CA PRO A 186 -4.52 30.18 -36.94
C PRO A 186 -4.57 29.47 -38.29
N PHE A 187 -4.76 28.14 -38.31
CA PHE A 187 -4.88 27.34 -39.54
C PHE A 187 -6.34 27.07 -39.94
N ARG A 188 -7.32 27.65 -39.23
CA ARG A 188 -8.77 27.51 -39.48
C ARG A 188 -9.50 28.83 -39.74
N ILE A 189 -8.75 29.86 -40.10
CA ILE A 189 -9.29 31.18 -40.46
C ILE A 189 -9.41 31.33 -41.99
N ASP A 190 -10.38 32.11 -42.45
CA ASP A 190 -10.50 32.53 -43.84
C ASP A 190 -9.61 33.75 -44.16
N GLU A 191 -9.54 34.15 -45.43
CA GLU A 191 -8.79 35.35 -45.87
C GLU A 191 -9.32 36.66 -45.25
N GLN A 192 -10.48 36.62 -44.56
CA GLN A 192 -11.12 37.72 -43.86
C GLN A 192 -11.14 37.51 -42.33
N ASP A 193 -10.23 36.69 -41.79
CA ASP A 193 -10.05 36.37 -40.36
C ASP A 193 -11.28 35.74 -39.66
N LYS A 194 -12.22 35.16 -40.41
CA LYS A 194 -13.37 34.44 -39.83
C LYS A 194 -13.05 32.97 -39.64
N TYR A 195 -13.42 32.44 -38.48
CA TYR A 195 -13.28 31.02 -38.15
C TYR A 195 -14.22 30.17 -39.01
N LYS A 196 -13.69 29.19 -39.76
CA LYS A 196 -14.48 28.31 -40.63
C LYS A 196 -14.94 27.06 -39.87
N ASP A 197 -16.25 26.94 -39.64
CA ASP A 197 -16.88 25.74 -39.06
C ASP A 197 -17.09 24.59 -40.08
N SER A 198 -16.63 24.73 -41.34
CA SER A 198 -16.90 23.75 -42.40
C SER A 198 -15.93 22.56 -42.37
N PHE A 199 -16.47 21.34 -42.31
CA PHE A 199 -15.73 20.09 -42.59
C PHE A 199 -15.41 20.00 -44.09
N PRO A 200 -14.14 20.05 -44.52
CA PRO A 200 -13.77 20.40 -45.90
C PRO A 200 -13.46 19.19 -46.79
N PHE A 201 -14.00 18.00 -46.49
CA PHE A 201 -13.68 16.80 -47.27
C PHE A 201 -14.24 16.85 -48.72
N LEU A 202 -15.06 17.84 -49.08
CA LEU A 202 -15.76 17.90 -50.36
C LEU A 202 -15.51 19.15 -51.22
N ASP A 203 -14.72 20.13 -50.78
CA ASP A 203 -14.49 21.36 -51.55
C ASP A 203 -13.08 21.36 -52.18
N ALA A 204 -13.03 21.21 -53.50
CA ALA A 204 -11.81 21.13 -54.32
C ALA A 204 -10.92 22.40 -54.25
N ASP A 205 -11.48 23.49 -53.74
CA ASP A 205 -10.94 24.84 -53.61
C ASP A 205 -10.25 25.07 -52.24
N LYS A 206 -10.25 24.08 -51.33
CA LYS A 206 -9.65 24.18 -49.98
C LYS A 206 -8.27 23.52 -49.85
N GLN A 207 -7.38 23.74 -50.81
CA GLN A 207 -6.05 23.13 -50.86
C GLN A 207 -5.17 23.45 -49.63
N GLU A 208 -5.29 24.67 -49.06
CA GLU A 208 -4.42 25.10 -47.97
C GLU A 208 -4.77 24.45 -46.62
N TYR A 209 -6.06 24.31 -46.29
CA TYR A 209 -6.45 23.62 -45.06
C TYR A 209 -6.09 22.14 -45.10
N MET A 210 -6.30 21.48 -46.25
CA MET A 210 -5.93 20.07 -46.43
C MET A 210 -4.43 19.84 -46.32
N LYS A 211 -3.59 20.83 -46.68
CA LYS A 211 -2.15 20.80 -46.41
C LYS A 211 -1.87 20.71 -44.92
N TYR A 212 -2.47 21.58 -44.09
CA TYR A 212 -2.25 21.56 -42.63
C TYR A 212 -2.81 20.28 -41.97
N VAL A 213 -3.93 19.76 -42.45
CA VAL A 213 -4.45 18.45 -41.99
C VAL A 213 -3.49 17.31 -42.32
N THR A 214 -2.93 17.30 -43.53
CA THR A 214 -1.97 16.27 -43.96
C THR A 214 -0.68 16.34 -43.14
N GLU A 215 -0.19 17.55 -42.88
CA GLU A 215 0.97 17.77 -42.02
C GLU A 215 0.70 17.32 -40.57
N GLY A 216 -0.45 17.69 -40.02
CA GLY A 216 -0.90 17.24 -38.69
C GLY A 216 -1.03 15.72 -38.60
N GLY A 217 -1.54 15.07 -39.65
CA GLY A 217 -1.58 13.61 -39.77
C GLY A 217 -0.18 12.99 -39.74
N THR A 218 0.78 13.60 -40.44
CA THR A 218 2.19 13.13 -40.42
C THR A 218 2.77 13.20 -39.00
N ILE A 219 2.55 14.31 -38.30
CA ILE A 219 2.99 14.48 -36.90
C ILE A 219 2.31 13.46 -35.98
N PHE A 220 1.01 13.21 -36.18
CA PHE A 220 0.26 12.22 -35.42
C PHE A 220 0.84 10.82 -35.59
N PHE A 221 1.16 10.40 -36.81
CA PHE A 221 1.77 9.10 -37.07
C PHE A 221 3.17 8.97 -36.49
N GLN A 222 3.94 10.07 -36.45
CA GLN A 222 5.28 10.07 -35.86
C GLN A 222 5.26 9.93 -34.32
N ASN A 223 4.25 10.50 -33.64
CA ASN A 223 4.32 10.70 -32.19
C ASN A 223 3.17 10.07 -31.40
N CYS A 224 1.97 10.02 -31.96
CA CYS A 224 0.73 9.74 -31.23
C CYS A 224 0.13 8.36 -31.55
N HIS A 225 0.31 7.90 -32.79
CA HIS A 225 -0.27 6.66 -33.32
C HIS A 225 0.10 5.43 -32.50
N TYR A 226 1.31 5.36 -31.94
CA TYR A 226 1.76 4.21 -31.15
C TYR A 226 0.88 3.92 -29.93
N CYS A 227 0.24 4.95 -29.34
CA CYS A 227 -0.67 4.79 -28.22
C CYS A 227 -2.14 4.90 -28.66
N HIS A 228 -2.46 5.82 -29.57
CA HIS A 228 -3.85 6.13 -29.95
C HIS A 228 -4.40 5.34 -31.15
N GLY A 229 -3.58 4.55 -31.84
CA GLY A 229 -4.01 3.76 -33.01
C GLY A 229 -4.08 4.58 -34.30
N ASP A 230 -4.08 3.89 -35.45
CA ASP A 230 -4.16 4.49 -36.80
C ASP A 230 -5.58 4.94 -37.10
N GLN A 231 -6.54 4.21 -36.56
CA GLN A 231 -7.96 4.54 -36.58
C GLN A 231 -8.37 5.55 -35.49
N LEU A 232 -7.42 6.11 -34.73
CA LEU A 232 -7.68 7.05 -33.63
C LEU A 232 -8.55 6.46 -32.49
N ASN A 233 -8.61 5.14 -32.39
CA ASN A 233 -9.53 4.41 -31.50
C ASN A 233 -8.98 4.14 -30.09
N GLY A 234 -7.78 4.63 -29.76
CA GLY A 234 -7.11 4.38 -28.48
C GLY A 234 -6.42 3.01 -28.38
N LEU A 235 -6.38 2.23 -29.48
CA LEU A 235 -5.85 0.86 -29.53
C LEU A 235 -4.50 0.78 -30.26
N GLY A 236 -3.60 1.73 -29.97
CA GLY A 236 -2.23 1.67 -30.49
C GLY A 236 -1.42 0.50 -29.92
N MET A 237 -0.29 0.18 -30.55
CA MET A 237 0.63 -0.88 -30.12
C MET A 237 1.00 -0.81 -28.63
N PHE A 238 1.15 0.39 -28.06
CA PHE A 238 1.49 0.62 -26.66
C PHE A 238 0.28 0.97 -25.78
N SER A 239 -0.96 0.83 -26.27
CA SER A 239 -2.15 1.17 -25.46
C SER A 239 -2.28 0.32 -24.18
N HIS A 240 -1.85 -0.95 -24.24
CA HIS A 240 -2.00 -1.94 -23.17
C HIS A 240 -1.15 -1.69 -21.91
N VAL A 241 -0.19 -0.76 -21.95
CA VAL A 241 0.63 -0.41 -20.77
C VAL A 241 -0.02 0.69 -19.92
N PHE A 242 -1.13 1.27 -20.38
CA PHE A 242 -1.88 2.30 -19.67
C PHE A 242 -3.17 1.75 -19.07
N ASN A 243 -3.50 2.15 -17.85
CA ASN A 243 -4.78 1.90 -17.20
C ASN A 243 -5.33 3.22 -16.62
N PRO A 244 -6.44 3.79 -17.14
CA PRO A 244 -7.22 3.30 -18.27
C PRO A 244 -6.48 3.49 -19.61
N THR A 245 -6.92 2.77 -20.64
CA THR A 245 -6.35 2.87 -22.00
C THR A 245 -6.45 4.30 -22.56
N PRO A 246 -5.59 4.68 -23.54
CA PRO A 246 -5.67 5.98 -24.19
C PRO A 246 -7.07 6.28 -24.77
N ALA A 247 -7.45 7.56 -24.79
CA ALA A 247 -8.78 7.97 -25.25
C ALA A 247 -9.04 7.61 -26.72
N ASN A 248 -10.27 7.16 -27.00
CA ASN A 248 -10.79 6.89 -28.34
C ASN A 248 -11.33 8.18 -28.95
N PHE A 249 -10.61 8.78 -29.90
CA PHE A 249 -10.99 10.05 -30.53
C PHE A 249 -12.13 9.93 -31.56
N VAL A 250 -12.53 8.71 -31.91
CA VAL A 250 -13.68 8.45 -32.78
C VAL A 250 -14.99 8.59 -32.01
N ASP A 251 -14.95 8.39 -30.69
CA ASP A 251 -16.13 8.52 -29.83
C ASP A 251 -16.58 10.00 -29.76
N PRO A 252 -17.83 10.33 -30.13
CA PRO A 252 -18.37 11.69 -30.05
C PRO A 252 -18.28 12.30 -28.65
N GLY A 253 -18.25 11.46 -27.62
CA GLY A 253 -18.10 11.80 -26.21
C GLY A 253 -16.66 12.16 -25.78
N THR A 254 -15.71 12.29 -26.71
CA THR A 254 -14.31 12.57 -26.39
C THR A 254 -13.83 13.92 -26.94
N ILE A 255 -12.97 13.91 -27.96
CA ILE A 255 -12.30 15.07 -28.52
C ILE A 255 -13.28 16.05 -29.18
N ALA A 256 -14.39 15.55 -29.71
CA ALA A 256 -15.38 16.33 -30.44
C ALA A 256 -16.16 17.32 -29.55
N MET A 257 -16.24 17.09 -28.23
CA MET A 257 -16.89 18.01 -27.29
C MET A 257 -15.96 19.11 -26.79
N LEU A 258 -14.66 19.05 -27.13
CA LEU A 258 -13.64 19.94 -26.60
C LEU A 258 -13.29 21.04 -27.60
N ARG A 259 -13.06 22.25 -27.11
CA ARG A 259 -12.54 23.36 -27.93
C ARG A 259 -11.10 23.07 -28.37
N GLU A 260 -10.71 23.53 -29.55
CA GLU A 260 -9.34 23.32 -30.04
C GLU A 260 -8.26 23.93 -29.12
N SER A 261 -8.56 25.04 -28.46
CA SER A 261 -7.67 25.65 -27.46
C SER A 261 -7.43 24.74 -26.24
N PHE A 262 -8.43 23.96 -25.84
CA PHE A 262 -8.30 22.95 -24.79
C PHE A 262 -7.35 21.82 -25.24
N LEU A 263 -7.49 21.35 -26.47
CA LEU A 263 -6.63 20.31 -27.03
C LEU A 263 -5.19 20.79 -27.20
N PHE A 264 -5.00 22.02 -27.68
CA PHE A 264 -3.69 22.67 -27.75
C PHE A 264 -3.01 22.70 -26.36
N TRP A 265 -3.74 23.05 -25.31
CA TRP A 265 -3.22 23.02 -23.95
C TRP A 265 -2.81 21.61 -23.51
N ARG A 266 -3.67 20.59 -23.72
CA ARG A 266 -3.40 19.20 -23.35
C ARG A 266 -2.15 18.65 -24.03
N VAL A 267 -2.03 18.89 -25.34
CA VAL A 267 -0.88 18.43 -26.15
C VAL A 267 0.39 19.20 -25.81
N SER A 268 0.32 20.52 -25.58
CA SER A 268 1.50 21.35 -25.29
C SER A 268 2.09 21.13 -23.90
N LYS A 269 1.28 20.70 -22.92
CA LYS A 269 1.76 20.43 -21.55
C LYS A 269 2.23 19.01 -21.34
N GLY A 270 1.56 18.03 -21.96
CA GLY A 270 1.76 16.62 -21.65
C GLY A 270 1.37 16.28 -20.20
N GLY A 271 1.35 14.99 -19.85
CA GLY A 271 0.93 14.50 -18.52
C GLY A 271 1.55 15.29 -17.35
N PRO A 272 2.89 15.39 -17.24
CA PRO A 272 3.54 16.08 -16.12
C PRO A 272 3.22 17.57 -15.98
N GLY A 273 2.72 18.21 -17.03
CA GLY A 273 2.34 19.63 -17.03
C GLY A 273 0.85 19.89 -16.79
N LEU A 274 0.07 18.85 -16.52
CA LEU A 274 -1.36 18.91 -16.24
C LEU A 274 -1.65 18.79 -14.73
N PRO A 275 -2.84 19.22 -14.26
CA PRO A 275 -3.25 19.03 -12.88
C PRO A 275 -3.24 17.55 -12.46
N ASN A 276 -3.01 17.27 -11.17
CA ASN A 276 -2.87 15.89 -10.67
C ASN A 276 -4.12 15.03 -10.96
N GLU A 277 -5.31 15.64 -10.94
CA GLU A 277 -6.59 14.98 -11.25
C GLU A 277 -6.75 14.54 -12.72
N SER A 278 -5.77 14.90 -13.56
CA SER A 278 -5.77 14.69 -15.02
C SER A 278 -4.85 13.57 -15.51
N THR A 279 -3.88 13.18 -14.68
CA THR A 279 -2.83 12.18 -14.95
C THR A 279 -3.15 10.89 -14.23
#